data_AF-A0A9D3UVS2-F1
#
_entry.id   AF-A0A9D3UVS2-F1
#
_cell.length_a   1.000
_cell.length_b   1.000
_cell.length_c   1.000
_cell.angle_alpha   90.00
_cell.angle_beta   90.00
_cell.angle_gamma   90.00
#
_symmetry.space_group_name_H-M   'P 1'
#
loop_
_entity.id
_entity.type
_entity.pdbx_description
1 polymer ?
#
loop_
_entity_poly.entity_id
_entity_poly.type
_entity_poly.pdbx_seq_one_letter_code
_entity_poly.pdbx_strand_id
1 'polypeptide(L)' 'MLEGKAVIGDTHMLQTMQQDDLHLAAKALDFFYVTEATDIARFVKKGSAVPQSHPNQFNALETVKA' A
#
# COMPACT_ATOMS: atom_id res chain seq x y z
N MET A 1 12.42 2.59 -11.16
CA MET A 1 13.39 1.53 -10.77
C MET A 1 14.01 1.79 -9.39
N LEU A 2 13.36 1.27 -8.34
CA LEU A 2 13.95 1.07 -7.00
C LEU A 2 14.18 -0.43 -6.70
N GLU A 3 14.02 -1.31 -7.69
CA GLU A 3 14.16 -2.75 -7.54
C GLU A 3 15.57 -3.07 -6.99
N GLY A 4 15.62 -3.62 -5.78
CA GLY A 4 16.87 -3.94 -5.06
C GLY A 4 17.40 -2.87 -4.09
N LYS A 5 16.72 -1.72 -3.90
CA LYS A 5 17.13 -0.67 -2.95
C LYS A 5 16.13 -0.38 -1.83
N ALA A 6 14.89 -0.85 -1.96
CA ALA A 6 13.91 -0.65 -0.91
C ALA A 6 14.25 -1.53 0.30
N VAL A 7 14.37 -0.88 1.46
CA VAL A 7 14.71 -1.52 2.74
C VAL A 7 13.48 -1.43 3.64
N ILE A 8 13.07 -2.56 4.21
CA ILE A 8 12.01 -2.62 5.21
C ILE A 8 12.62 -2.18 6.55
N GLY A 9 12.05 -1.15 7.17
CA GLY A 9 12.48 -0.68 8.48
C GLY A 9 12.02 -1.61 9.61
N ASP A 10 10.71 -1.62 9.89
CA ASP A 10 10.08 -2.50 10.89
C ASP A 10 8.67 -2.88 10.43
N THR A 11 8.24 -4.11 10.72
CA THR A 11 6.89 -4.58 10.40
C THR A 11 6.52 -5.86 11.15
N HIS A 12 5.21 -6.06 11.36
CA HIS A 12 4.64 -7.31 11.89
C HIS A 12 4.03 -8.21 10.79
N MET A 13 4.23 -7.86 9.51
CA MET A 13 3.71 -8.62 8.38
C MET A 13 4.50 -9.92 8.16
N LEU A 14 3.84 -10.95 7.61
CA LEU A 14 4.52 -12.15 7.13
C LEU A 14 5.51 -11.79 6.01
N GLN A 15 6.62 -12.52 5.91
CA GLN A 15 7.68 -12.22 4.93
C GLN A 15 7.17 -12.20 3.48
N THR A 16 6.24 -13.07 3.12
CA THR A 16 5.63 -13.11 1.79
C THR A 16 4.79 -11.86 1.50
N MET A 17 3.99 -11.42 2.47
CA MET A 17 3.18 -10.21 2.39
C MET A 17 4.05 -8.94 2.30
N GLN A 18 5.19 -8.93 3.00
CA GLN A 18 6.18 -7.88 2.85
C GLN A 18 6.74 -7.79 1.42
N GLN A 19 7.05 -8.94 0.81
CA GLN A 19 7.54 -8.98 -0.58
C GLN A 19 6.47 -8.54 -1.58
N ASP A 20 5.23 -8.96 -1.38
CA ASP A 20 4.10 -8.52 -2.21
C ASP A 20 3.91 -6.99 -2.14
N ASP A 21 3.95 -6.42 -0.94
CA ASP A 21 3.84 -4.98 -0.73
C ASP A 21 5.06 -4.21 -1.30
N LEU A 22 6.26 -4.79 -1.22
CA LEU A 22 7.47 -4.22 -1.82
C LEU A 22 7.35 -4.15 -3.35
N HIS A 23 6.90 -5.25 -3.98
CA HIS A 23 6.66 -5.30 -5.43
C HIS A 23 5.56 -4.32 -5.84
N LEU A 24 4.51 -4.19 -5.04
CA LEU A 24 3.42 -3.27 -5.30
C LEU A 24 3.87 -1.80 -5.20
N ALA A 25 4.70 -1.47 -4.22
CA ALA A 25 5.29 -0.14 -4.08
C ALA A 25 6.27 0.17 -5.23
N ALA A 26 7.09 -0.80 -5.65
CA ALA A 26 7.96 -0.65 -6.81
C ALA A 26 7.15 -0.38 -8.08
N LYS A 27 6.09 -1.15 -8.30
CA LYS A 27 5.16 -0.98 -9.41
C LYS A 27 4.47 0.39 -9.39
N ALA A 28 4.07 0.90 -8.22
CA ALA A 28 3.48 2.22 -8.09
C ALA A 28 4.41 3.33 -8.62
N LEU A 29 5.72 3.20 -8.39
CA LEU A 29 6.71 4.16 -8.87
C LEU A 29 6.96 4.09 -10.38
N ASP A 30 6.47 3.06 -11.06
CA ASP A 30 6.45 3.01 -12.52
C ASP A 30 5.26 3.78 -13.10
N PHE A 31 4.22 4.07 -12.29
CA PHE A 31 3.00 4.79 -12.71
C PHE A 31 2.93 6.22 -12.18
N PHE A 32 3.53 6.49 -11.03
CA PHE A 32 3.43 7.77 -10.32
C PHE A 32 4.83 8.37 -10.10
N TYR A 33 4.91 9.69 -10.13
CA TYR A 33 6.10 10.40 -9.71
C TYR A 33 6.28 10.28 -8.19
N VAL A 34 7.52 10.30 -7.73
CA VAL A 34 7.86 10.24 -6.28
C VAL A 34 7.23 11.38 -5.45
N THR A 35 6.81 12.47 -6.10
CA THR A 35 6.11 13.59 -5.46
C THR A 35 4.62 13.31 -5.22
N GLU A 36 4.03 12.31 -5.90
CA GLU A 36 2.62 11.92 -5.80
C GLU A 36 2.39 10.93 -4.65
N ALA A 37 2.88 11.27 -3.46
CA ALA A 37 2.90 10.38 -2.30
C ALA A 37 1.50 9.84 -1.94
N THR A 38 0.45 10.66 -2.09
CA THR A 38 -0.94 10.27 -1.81
C THR A 38 -1.43 9.17 -2.76
N ASP A 39 -1.10 9.27 -4.04
CA ASP A 39 -1.56 8.32 -5.06
C ASP A 39 -0.79 7.00 -4.98
N ILE A 40 0.52 7.08 -4.72
CA ILE A 40 1.37 5.92 -4.40
C ILE A 40 0.81 5.19 -3.17
N ALA A 41 0.56 5.91 -2.06
CA ALA A 41 0.05 5.32 -0.84
C ALA A 41 -1.34 4.69 -1.04
N ARG A 42 -2.22 5.33 -1.82
CA ARG A 42 -3.54 4.78 -2.14
C ARG A 42 -3.43 3.51 -2.98
N PHE A 43 -2.56 3.50 -3.99
CA PHE A 43 -2.33 2.35 -4.85
C PHE A 43 -1.83 1.15 -4.05
N VAL A 44 -0.81 1.36 -3.21
CA VAL A 44 -0.25 0.31 -2.34
C VAL A 44 -1.30 -0.18 -1.34
N LYS A 45 -2.01 0.72 -0.66
CA LYS A 45 -3.06 0.36 0.31
C LYS A 45 -4.20 -0.46 -0.30
N LYS A 46 -4.53 -0.25 -1.58
CA LYS A 46 -5.60 -0.98 -2.26
C LYS A 46 -5.15 -2.37 -2.71
N GLY A 47 -3.89 -2.53 -3.09
CA GLY A 47 -3.35 -3.82 -3.55
C GLY A 47 -2.68 -4.64 -2.45
N SER A 48 -2.45 -4.07 -1.26
CA SER A 48 -1.77 -4.78 -0.17
C SER A 48 -2.57 -5.98 0.31
N ALA A 49 -1.88 -7.11 0.47
CA ALA A 49 -2.48 -8.38 0.89
C ALA A 49 -2.76 -8.46 2.40
N VAL A 50 -2.43 -7.41 3.17
CA VAL A 50 -2.77 -7.29 4.59
C VAL A 50 -4.29 -7.37 4.74
N PRO A 51 -4.84 -8.39 5.42
CA PRO A 51 -6.25 -8.37 5.80
C PRO A 51 -6.46 -7.10 6.63
N GLN A 52 -7.38 -6.24 6.22
CA GLN A 52 -7.75 -5.07 7.03
C GLN A 52 -8.28 -5.57 8.37
N SER A 53 -7.40 -5.72 9.35
CA SER A 53 -7.80 -5.80 10.74
C SER A 53 -8.39 -4.43 11.04
N HIS A 54 -9.72 -4.37 11.03
CA HIS A 54 -10.59 -3.23 11.21
C HIS A 54 -10.93 -2.45 9.92
N PRO A 55 -12.22 -2.37 9.54
CA PRO A 55 -12.66 -1.38 8.57
C PRO A 55 -12.27 0.01 9.08
N ASN A 56 -11.48 0.73 8.29
CA ASN A 56 -11.11 2.11 8.54
C ASN A 56 -12.40 2.93 8.72
N GLN A 57 -12.53 3.71 9.80
CA GLN A 57 -13.76 4.48 10.11
C GLN A 57 -14.18 5.43 8.96
N PHE A 58 -13.25 5.77 8.06
CA PHE A 58 -13.53 6.52 6.83
C PHE A 58 -14.42 5.78 5.83
N ASN A 59 -14.38 4.45 5.75
CA ASN A 59 -15.23 3.69 4.83
C ASN A 59 -16.69 3.63 5.29
N ALA A 60 -16.96 3.86 6.59
CA ALA A 60 -18.31 3.84 7.14
C ALA A 60 -19.13 5.09 6.75
N LEU A 61 -18.47 6.20 6.39
CA LEU A 61 -19.13 7.45 6.00
C LEU A 61 -19.66 7.45 4.55
N GLU A 62 -19.06 6.66 3.65
CA GLU A 62 -19.49 6.54 2.26
C GLU A 62 -20.79 5.70 2.12
N THR A 63 -21.03 4.76 3.04
CA THR A 63 -22.20 3.86 2.99
C THR A 63 -23.51 4.51 3.46
N VAL A 64 -23.47 5.70 4.07
CA VAL A 64 -24.68 6.38 4.62
C VAL A 64 -25.30 7.37 3.61
N LYS A 65 -24.80 7.42 2.37
CA LYS A 65 -25.31 8.31 1.31
C LYS A 65 -26.00 7.59 0.13
N ALA A 66 -26.37 6.33 0.27
CA ALA A 66 -27.18 5.60 -0.73
C ALA A 66 -28.63 5.45 -0.26
#